data_AF-A0A1G7U8K4-F1
#
_entry.id   AF-A0A1G7U8K4-F1
#
_cell.length_a   1.000
_cell.length_b   1.000
_cell.length_c   1.000
_cell.angle_alpha   90.00
_cell.angle_beta   90.00
_cell.angle_gamma   90.00
#
_symmetry.space_group_name_H-M   'P 1'
#
loop_
_entity.id
_entity.type
_entity.pdbx_description
1 polymer ?
#
loop_
_entity_poly.entity_id
_entity_poly.type
_entity_poly.pdbx_seq_one_letter_code
_entity_poly.pdbx_strand_id
1 'polypeptide(L)'
;MHPHHLALIYTMVLMSAADSEMSDAELATLGKIVRTWPVFRDFDREHLTEAAQDCAGLLQAEEGLETTVQRIDQDLPERLHETAYALACEIAAADGSAGLEEMRLLEILRDRLRIPRLSAAAIEHATRVRHLTA
;
A
#
# COMPACT_ATOMS: atom_id res chain seq x y z
N MET A 1 -13.89 -5.36 -11.42
CA MET A 1 -13.04 -4.98 -10.28
C MET A 1 -13.81 -4.05 -9.34
N HIS A 2 -13.81 -4.29 -8.04
CA HIS A 2 -14.45 -3.37 -7.08
C HIS A 2 -13.54 -2.17 -6.77
N PRO A 3 -14.09 -0.95 -6.55
CA PRO A 3 -13.28 0.24 -6.28
C PRO A 3 -12.30 0.09 -5.10
N HIS A 4 -12.72 -0.59 -4.03
CA HIS A 4 -11.88 -0.80 -2.86
C HIS A 4 -10.68 -1.72 -3.15
N HIS A 5 -10.78 -2.71 -4.04
CA HIS A 5 -9.61 -3.53 -4.44
C HIS A 5 -8.58 -2.67 -5.15
N LEU A 6 -9.04 -1.78 -6.04
CA LEU A 6 -8.18 -0.86 -6.75
C LEU A 6 -7.47 0.09 -5.79
N ALA A 7 -8.20 0.68 -4.83
CA ALA A 7 -7.62 1.55 -3.81
C ALA A 7 -6.54 0.85 -2.97
N LEU A 8 -6.76 -0.41 -2.59
CA LEU A 8 -5.78 -1.19 -1.84
C LEU A 8 -4.55 -1.55 -2.68
N ILE A 9 -4.73 -1.88 -3.96
CA ILE A 9 -3.62 -2.10 -4.90
C ILE A 9 -2.84 -0.81 -5.12
N TYR A 10 -3.52 0.31 -5.32
CA TYR A 10 -2.90 1.63 -5.47
C TYR A 10 -2.11 1.99 -4.21
N THR A 11 -2.61 1.65 -3.02
CA THR A 11 -1.87 1.85 -1.76
C THR A 11 -0.54 1.08 -1.75
N MET A 12 -0.54 -0.18 -2.20
CA MET A 12 0.68 -0.98 -2.29
C MET A 12 1.65 -0.44 -3.34
N VAL A 13 1.16 -0.13 -4.55
CA VAL A 13 1.99 0.37 -5.65
C VAL A 13 2.55 1.75 -5.35
N LEU A 14 1.75 2.61 -4.72
CA LEU A 14 2.19 3.93 -4.26
C LEU A 14 3.36 3.81 -3.28
N MET A 15 3.32 2.83 -2.37
CA MET A 15 4.42 2.59 -1.44
C MET A 15 5.67 2.09 -2.16
N SER A 16 5.52 1.13 -3.08
CA SER A 16 6.65 0.61 -3.88
C SER A 16 7.23 1.61 -4.87
N ALA A 17 6.47 2.63 -5.27
CA ALA A 17 6.95 3.66 -6.20
C ALA A 17 7.69 4.81 -5.50
N ALA A 18 7.79 4.80 -4.15
CA ALA A 18 8.41 5.87 -3.39
C ALA A 18 9.91 6.03 -3.66
N ASP A 19 10.61 4.97 -4.08
CA ASP A 19 12.07 4.95 -4.30
C ASP A 19 12.50 5.07 -5.77
N SER A 20 11.57 5.34 -6.70
CA SER A 20 11.78 5.42 -8.17
C SER A 20 12.09 4.10 -8.89
N GLU A 21 12.38 2.99 -8.20
CA GLU A 21 12.65 1.67 -8.80
C GLU A 21 12.01 0.54 -7.98
N MET A 22 10.80 0.11 -8.38
CA MET A 22 10.12 -1.01 -7.71
C MET A 22 10.94 -2.31 -7.78
N SER A 23 11.26 -2.87 -6.62
CA SER A 23 12.14 -4.04 -6.49
C SER A 23 11.39 -5.36 -6.76
N ASP A 24 12.11 -6.42 -7.17
CA ASP A 24 11.53 -7.77 -7.34
C ASP A 24 10.89 -8.30 -6.05
N ALA A 25 11.44 -7.90 -4.90
CA ALA A 25 10.97 -8.33 -3.58
C ALA A 25 9.66 -7.62 -3.18
N GLU A 26 9.50 -6.35 -3.55
CA GLU A 26 8.23 -5.62 -3.39
C GLU A 26 7.13 -6.20 -4.27
N LEU A 27 7.43 -6.48 -5.54
CA LEU A 27 6.51 -7.17 -6.46
C LEU A 27 6.08 -8.54 -5.94
N ALA A 28 7.04 -9.32 -5.41
CA ALA A 28 6.75 -10.61 -4.80
C ALA A 28 5.84 -10.47 -3.57
N THR A 29 6.06 -9.44 -2.75
CA THR A 29 5.27 -9.13 -1.56
C THR A 29 3.84 -8.73 -1.92
N LEU A 30 3.67 -7.81 -2.86
CA LEU A 30 2.38 -7.40 -3.39
C LEU A 30 1.59 -8.61 -3.93
N GLY A 31 2.22 -9.44 -4.75
CA GLY A 31 1.60 -10.67 -5.25
C GLY A 31 1.22 -11.65 -4.13
N LYS A 32 2.05 -11.80 -3.09
CA LYS A 32 1.77 -12.66 -1.93
C LYS A 32 0.57 -12.15 -1.13
N ILE A 33 0.51 -10.84 -0.88
CA ILE A 33 -0.60 -10.20 -0.18
C ILE A 33 -1.91 -10.47 -0.92
N VAL A 34 -1.98 -10.15 -2.22
CA VAL A 34 -3.20 -10.33 -3.03
C VAL A 34 -3.67 -11.78 -3.02
N ARG A 35 -2.75 -12.75 -2.95
CA ARG A 35 -3.08 -14.19 -2.86
C ARG A 35 -3.61 -14.64 -1.50
N THR A 36 -3.27 -13.94 -0.41
CA THR A 36 -3.43 -14.48 0.96
C THR A 36 -4.35 -13.65 1.85
N TRP A 37 -4.49 -12.35 1.60
CA TRP A 37 -5.27 -11.47 2.46
C TRP A 37 -6.77 -11.60 2.17
N PRO A 38 -7.62 -11.74 3.20
CA PRO A 38 -9.06 -11.96 3.02
C PRO A 38 -9.78 -10.90 2.18
N VAL A 39 -9.29 -9.66 2.18
CA VAL A 39 -9.90 -8.55 1.43
C VAL A 39 -9.83 -8.73 -0.08
N PHE A 40 -8.91 -9.58 -0.57
CA PHE A 40 -8.74 -9.90 -2.00
C PHE A 40 -9.33 -11.26 -2.40
N ARG A 41 -10.11 -11.92 -1.52
CA ARG A 41 -10.60 -13.30 -1.78
C ARG A 41 -11.43 -13.42 -3.07
N ASP A 42 -12.16 -12.38 -3.40
CA ASP A 42 -13.02 -12.24 -4.59
C ASP A 42 -12.38 -11.37 -5.69
N PHE A 43 -11.12 -10.95 -5.51
CA PHE A 43 -10.38 -10.21 -6.51
C PHE A 43 -9.83 -11.17 -7.58
N ASP A 44 -10.10 -10.85 -8.84
CA ASP A 44 -9.51 -11.57 -9.96
C ASP A 44 -8.08 -11.08 -10.21
N ARG A 45 -7.13 -11.97 -9.91
CA ARG A 45 -5.69 -11.71 -9.91
C ARG A 45 -5.11 -11.40 -11.29
N GLU A 46 -5.83 -11.74 -12.36
CA GLU A 46 -5.42 -11.38 -13.72
C GLU A 46 -5.41 -9.84 -13.92
N HIS A 47 -6.23 -9.11 -13.17
CA HIS A 47 -6.28 -7.64 -13.20
C HIS A 47 -5.19 -6.97 -12.35
N LEU A 48 -4.34 -7.71 -11.64
CA LEU A 48 -3.34 -7.12 -10.75
C LEU A 48 -2.33 -6.28 -11.53
N THR A 49 -1.83 -6.81 -12.63
CA THR A 49 -0.84 -6.14 -13.48
C THR A 49 -1.42 -4.87 -14.10
N GLU A 50 -2.67 -4.94 -14.59
CA GLU A 50 -3.39 -3.79 -15.14
C GLU A 50 -3.55 -2.69 -14.09
N ALA A 51 -4.07 -3.03 -12.90
CA ALA A 51 -4.22 -2.09 -11.79
C ALA A 51 -2.89 -1.45 -11.34
N ALA A 52 -1.80 -2.21 -11.36
CA ALA A 52 -0.48 -1.69 -11.02
C ALA A 52 0.05 -0.72 -12.08
N GLN A 53 -0.13 -1.03 -13.36
CA GLN A 53 0.25 -0.16 -14.48
C GLN A 53 -0.57 1.13 -14.49
N ASP A 54 -1.87 1.04 -14.22
CA ASP A 54 -2.75 2.20 -14.11
C ASP A 54 -2.29 3.16 -12.99
N CYS A 55 -1.95 2.61 -11.82
CA CYS A 55 -1.41 3.41 -10.71
C CYS A 55 -0.05 4.03 -11.07
N ALA A 56 0.85 3.27 -11.69
CA ALA A 56 2.15 3.79 -12.11
C ALA A 56 2.01 4.93 -13.13
N GLY A 57 1.09 4.81 -14.09
CA GLY A 57 0.77 5.88 -15.03
C GLY A 57 0.20 7.12 -14.34
N LEU A 58 -0.64 6.96 -13.33
CA LEU A 58 -1.17 8.07 -12.53
C LEU A 58 -0.07 8.82 -11.77
N LEU A 59 0.93 8.10 -11.24
CA LEU A 59 2.04 8.70 -10.50
C LEU A 59 2.99 9.52 -11.38
N GLN A 60 3.04 9.25 -12.68
CA GLN A 60 3.81 10.03 -13.64
C GLN A 60 3.14 11.36 -14.03
N ALA A 61 1.86 11.56 -13.70
CA ALA A 61 1.16 12.80 -13.98
C ALA A 61 1.60 13.93 -13.03
N GLU A 62 1.33 15.17 -13.44
CA GLU A 62 1.44 16.34 -12.55
C GLU A 62 0.55 16.13 -11.33
N GLU A 63 1.09 16.34 -10.12
CA GLU A 63 0.40 16.05 -8.85
C GLU A 63 -0.05 14.58 -8.69
N GLY A 64 0.62 13.64 -9.37
CA GLY A 64 0.25 12.22 -9.39
C GLY A 64 0.15 11.57 -8.00
N LEU A 65 1.07 11.91 -7.09
CA LEU A 65 1.03 11.45 -5.70
C LEU A 65 -0.25 11.88 -4.97
N GLU A 66 -0.54 13.18 -4.95
CA GLU A 66 -1.71 13.74 -4.27
C GLU A 66 -3.00 13.18 -4.86
N THR A 67 -3.06 13.10 -6.20
CA THR A 67 -4.19 12.53 -6.93
C THR A 67 -4.42 11.06 -6.57
N THR A 68 -3.34 10.27 -6.47
CA THR A 68 -3.41 8.85 -6.09
C THR A 68 -3.91 8.69 -4.65
N VAL A 69 -3.34 9.46 -3.71
CA VAL A 69 -3.76 9.45 -2.30
C VAL A 69 -5.22 9.87 -2.14
N GLN A 70 -5.66 10.88 -2.91
CA GLN A 70 -7.07 11.30 -2.93
C GLN A 70 -7.98 10.20 -3.46
N ARG A 71 -7.59 9.52 -4.55
CA ARG A 71 -8.32 8.39 -5.14
C ARG A 71 -8.50 7.27 -4.12
N ILE A 72 -7.44 6.91 -3.40
CA ILE A 72 -7.47 5.88 -2.36
C ILE A 72 -8.50 6.23 -1.27
N ASP A 73 -8.47 7.45 -0.72
CA ASP A 73 -9.44 7.87 0.32
C ASP A 73 -10.89 7.88 -0.18
N GLN A 74 -11.12 8.18 -1.46
CA GLN A 74 -12.47 8.21 -2.04
C GLN A 74 -13.05 6.82 -2.32
N ASP A 75 -12.23 5.91 -2.85
CA ASP A 75 -12.66 4.59 -3.29
C ASP A 75 -12.65 3.54 -2.17
N LEU A 76 -12.06 3.87 -1.01
CA LEU A 76 -11.91 2.98 0.13
C LEU A 76 -12.97 3.24 1.23
N PRO A 77 -13.77 2.23 1.62
CA PRO A 77 -14.65 2.35 2.78
C PRO A 77 -13.85 2.54 4.08
N GLU A 78 -14.35 3.37 5.00
CA GLU A 78 -13.68 3.70 6.28
C GLU A 78 -13.23 2.46 7.08
N ARG A 79 -14.04 1.40 7.10
CA ARG A 79 -13.71 0.13 7.76
C ARG A 79 -12.44 -0.57 7.22
N LEU A 80 -11.94 -0.19 6.05
CA LEU A 80 -10.74 -0.73 5.42
C LEU A 80 -9.54 0.23 5.50
N HIS A 81 -9.66 1.40 6.12
CA HIS A 81 -8.55 2.36 6.23
C HIS A 81 -7.34 1.75 6.95
N GLU A 82 -7.55 1.09 8.09
CA GLU A 82 -6.48 0.37 8.80
C GLU A 82 -5.92 -0.79 7.96
N THR A 83 -6.73 -1.39 7.08
CA THR A 83 -6.25 -2.43 6.14
C THR A 83 -5.31 -1.85 5.09
N ALA A 84 -5.67 -0.71 4.48
CA ALA A 84 -4.79 -0.02 3.54
C ALA A 84 -3.50 0.44 4.21
N TYR A 85 -3.58 0.97 5.42
CA TYR A 85 -2.39 1.35 6.17
C TYR A 85 -1.47 0.16 6.49
N ALA A 86 -2.06 -0.97 6.90
CA ALA A 86 -1.30 -2.20 7.12
C ALA A 86 -0.62 -2.73 5.85
N LEU A 87 -1.28 -2.61 4.69
CA LEU A 87 -0.67 -2.94 3.39
C LEU A 87 0.54 -2.06 3.09
N ALA A 88 0.40 -0.75 3.28
CA ALA A 88 1.49 0.20 3.07
C ALA A 88 2.70 -0.14 3.96
N CYS A 89 2.47 -0.46 5.25
CA CYS A 89 3.55 -0.90 6.14
C CYS A 89 4.22 -2.20 5.67
N GLU A 90 3.46 -3.17 5.18
CA GLU A 90 4.01 -4.46 4.70
C GLU A 90 4.90 -4.29 3.47
N ILE A 91 4.50 -3.42 2.54
CA ILE A 91 5.32 -3.09 1.37
C ILE A 91 6.60 -2.36 1.81
N ALA A 92 6.48 -1.32 2.64
CA ALA A 92 7.62 -0.56 3.15
C ALA A 92 8.64 -1.41 3.95
N ALA A 93 8.21 -2.56 4.48
CA ALA A 93 9.07 -3.47 5.24
C ALA A 93 9.64 -4.62 4.40
N ALA A 94 9.22 -4.78 3.13
CA ALA A 94 9.57 -5.93 2.29
C ALA A 94 11.08 -6.15 2.15
N ASP A 95 11.85 -5.06 2.08
CA ASP A 95 13.32 -5.09 1.93
C ASP A 95 14.09 -4.88 3.25
N GLY A 96 13.40 -5.01 4.39
CA GLY A 96 13.98 -5.12 5.73
C GLY A 96 14.06 -3.80 6.52
N SER A 97 14.07 -2.63 5.87
CA SER A 97 13.90 -1.34 6.54
C SER A 97 13.36 -0.27 5.60
N ALA A 98 12.36 0.50 6.07
CA ALA A 98 11.82 1.65 5.35
C ALA A 98 12.80 2.84 5.40
N GLY A 99 13.08 3.44 4.25
CA GLY A 99 13.83 4.69 4.11
C GLY A 99 13.05 5.93 4.52
N LEU A 100 13.64 7.11 4.28
CA LEU A 100 13.03 8.40 4.61
C LEU A 100 11.82 8.71 3.73
N GLU A 101 11.86 8.36 2.44
CA GLU A 101 10.74 8.57 1.52
C GLU A 101 9.51 7.75 1.93
N GLU A 102 9.68 6.48 2.26
CA GLU A 102 8.61 5.56 2.65
C GLU A 102 8.02 5.96 4.01
N MET A 103 8.85 6.37 4.97
CA MET A 103 8.36 6.92 6.23
C MET A 103 7.51 8.17 6.02
N ARG A 104 7.94 9.09 5.14
CA ARG A 104 7.15 10.28 4.79
C ARG A 104 5.83 9.91 4.13
N LEU A 105 5.83 8.92 3.25
CA LEU A 105 4.62 8.44 2.59
C LEU A 105 3.66 7.74 3.57
N LEU A 106 4.18 6.96 4.51
CA LEU A 106 3.39 6.39 5.61
C LEU A 106 2.75 7.48 6.46
N GLU A 107 3.43 8.59 6.74
CA GLU A 107 2.83 9.73 7.44
C GLU A 107 1.67 10.36 6.65
N ILE A 108 1.85 10.58 5.33
CA ILE A 108 0.80 11.09 4.45
C ILE A 108 -0.43 10.18 4.46
N LEU A 109 -0.22 8.87 4.29
CA LEU A 109 -1.30 7.88 4.29
C LEU A 109 -2.01 7.81 5.65
N ARG A 110 -1.25 7.84 6.75
CA ARG A 110 -1.79 7.81 8.12
C ARG A 110 -2.73 8.99 8.35
N ASP A 111 -2.32 10.18 7.94
CA ASP A 111 -3.08 11.40 8.13
C ASP A 111 -4.30 11.45 7.19
N ARG A 112 -4.12 11.10 5.91
CA ARG A 112 -5.22 11.09 4.92
C ARG A 112 -6.31 10.11 5.30
N LEU A 113 -5.93 8.89 5.69
CA LEU A 113 -6.85 7.81 6.07
C LEU A 113 -7.32 7.93 7.53
N ARG A 114 -6.89 8.97 8.26
CA ARG A 114 -7.32 9.27 9.65
C ARG A 114 -7.07 8.11 10.61
N ILE A 115 -5.93 7.43 10.47
CA ILE A 115 -5.60 6.24 11.26
C ILE A 115 -5.35 6.64 12.72
N PRO A 116 -6.03 6.03 13.71
CA PRO A 116 -5.78 6.31 15.11
C PRO A 116 -4.33 6.02 15.49
N ARG A 117 -3.72 6.89 16.31
CA ARG A 117 -2.31 6.76 16.72
C ARG A 117 -1.96 5.40 17.33
N LEU A 118 -2.87 4.84 18.14
CA LEU A 118 -2.66 3.52 18.75
C LEU A 118 -2.73 2.40 17.72
N SER A 119 -3.67 2.47 16.77
CA SER A 119 -3.78 1.51 15.67
C SER A 119 -2.54 1.54 14.78
N ALA A 120 -2.10 2.74 14.37
CA ALA A 120 -0.89 2.91 13.56
C ALA A 120 0.33 2.28 14.25
N ALA A 121 0.58 2.64 15.52
CA ALA A 121 1.69 2.09 16.29
C ALA A 121 1.62 0.55 16.43
N ALA A 122 0.42 -0.01 16.61
CA ALA A 122 0.23 -1.46 16.69
C ALA A 122 0.51 -2.15 15.35
N ILE A 123 0.06 -1.58 14.23
CA ILE A 123 0.29 -2.08 12.87
C ILE A 123 1.79 -2.03 12.54
N GLU A 124 2.43 -0.87 12.71
CA GLU A 124 3.87 -0.68 12.48
C GLU A 124 4.70 -1.65 13.32
N HIS A 125 4.34 -1.81 14.60
CA HIS A 125 5.02 -2.76 15.48
C HIS A 125 4.85 -4.20 15.01
N ALA A 126 3.62 -4.61 14.70
CA ALA A 126 3.33 -5.97 14.26
C ALA A 126 4.02 -6.30 12.93
N THR A 127 4.12 -5.33 12.01
CA THR A 127 4.88 -5.47 10.76
C THR A 127 6.37 -5.60 11.03
N ARG A 128 6.97 -4.68 11.82
CA ARG A 128 8.40 -4.75 12.15
C ARG A 128 8.80 -6.11 12.71
N VAL A 129 8.05 -6.67 13.66
CA VAL A 129 8.41 -7.96 14.28
C VAL A 129 8.26 -9.15 13.33
N ARG A 130 7.41 -9.09 12.30
CA ARG A 130 7.28 -10.14 11.28
C ARG A 130 8.49 -10.22 10.33
N HIS A 131 9.16 -9.09 10.13
CA HIS A 131 10.27 -8.94 9.18
C HIS A 131 11.67 -9.02 9.82
N LEU A 132 11.76 -9.16 11.15
CA LEU A 132 13.05 -9.40 11.82
C LEU A 132 13.62 -10.76 11.41
N THR A 133 14.88 -10.77 10.95
CA THR A 133 15.66 -11.97 10.64
C THR A 133 16.81 -12.13 11.66
N ALA A 134 17.36 -13.34 11.77
CA ALA A 134 18.44 -13.70 12.71
C ALA A 134 19.78 -13.90 11.99
#